data_AF-A0A930XMB5-F1
#
_entry.id   AF-A0A930XMB5-F1
#
_cell.length_a   1.000
_cell.length_b   1.000
_cell.length_c   1.000
_cell.angle_alpha   90.00
_cell.angle_beta   90.00
_cell.angle_gamma   90.00
#
_symmetry.space_group_name_H-M   'P 1'
#
loop_
_entity.id
_entity.type
_entity.pdbx_description
1 polymer ?
#
loop_
_entity_poly.entity_id
_entity_poly.type
_entity_poly.pdbx_seq_one_letter_code
_entity_poly.pdbx_strand_id
1 'polypeptide(L)'
;MQRAVQAKGLEQRTSFPVDGQLLMVLPRAAASIKHPDIRLPILRADEDGYYLEMRVEADPQDSSEVAVTRRVPLDHLSAEEWQELKTQYANLDLQACADRGISRGLEKIHDRKIQRLFMALLTFLNPRQVSIVLYLYKLAAQQDNGPLVSFRSNDLLSSLGYTRTKDGGFASKLRSQLNRDLVALHRTELVLAQSLRKGNAMGAKVMIKSILRIRDYEIDNVPRDFDLAKAADYTYELADAYTVSLEFFDGPGRSGDYVLFASDLDISQKLGSNARCDYKTKLLIYLASRLKWDAPQDGQYLIVSKQYLLKNLDLLGSNSSRNNQIFWRTVEELRQEGYILGAQELPGKKKITSVQFQLNSDKLRCHDKP
;
A
#
# COMPACT_ATOMS: atom_id res chain seq x y z
N MET A 1 -4.65 -44.86 18.67
CA MET A 1 -4.50 -43.66 19.53
C MET A 1 -4.73 -42.43 18.65
N GLN A 2 -6.01 -42.12 18.41
CA GLN A 2 -6.46 -41.03 17.54
C GLN A 2 -6.39 -39.72 18.35
N ARG A 3 -5.56 -38.76 17.90
CA ARG A 3 -5.64 -37.39 18.41
C ARG A 3 -6.67 -36.64 17.56
N ALA A 4 -7.85 -36.48 18.15
CA ALA A 4 -8.85 -35.53 17.69
C ALA A 4 -8.25 -34.12 17.72
N VAL A 5 -8.00 -33.55 16.54
CA VAL A 5 -7.81 -32.11 16.38
C VAL A 5 -9.20 -31.50 16.57
N GLN A 6 -9.47 -31.03 17.78
CA GLN A 6 -10.63 -30.19 18.06
C GLN A 6 -10.54 -28.95 17.17
N ALA A 7 -11.47 -28.86 16.23
CA ALA A 7 -11.83 -27.63 15.56
C ALA A 7 -12.27 -26.63 16.64
N LYS A 8 -11.36 -25.74 17.06
CA LYS A 8 -11.74 -24.48 17.70
C LYS A 8 -12.59 -23.73 16.68
N GLY A 9 -13.86 -23.49 17.02
CA GLY A 9 -14.75 -22.68 16.21
C GLY A 9 -14.08 -21.35 15.87
N LEU A 10 -14.10 -20.99 14.58
CA LEU A 10 -13.83 -19.63 14.17
C LEU A 10 -14.91 -18.73 14.77
N GLU A 11 -14.63 -18.13 15.94
CA GLU A 11 -15.29 -16.87 16.26
C GLU A 11 -14.94 -15.91 15.13
N GLN A 12 -15.94 -15.55 14.31
CA GLN A 12 -15.77 -14.51 13.30
C GLN A 12 -15.46 -13.21 14.05
N ARG A 13 -14.18 -12.88 14.12
CA ARG A 13 -13.74 -11.57 14.62
C ARG A 13 -14.44 -10.50 13.79
N THR A 14 -15.20 -9.65 14.46
CA THR A 14 -15.96 -8.54 13.85
C THR A 14 -15.06 -7.44 13.30
N SER A 15 -13.76 -7.50 13.62
CA SER A 15 -12.76 -6.55 13.15
C SER A 15 -11.42 -7.24 12.97
N PHE A 16 -10.55 -6.63 12.16
CA PHE A 16 -9.16 -7.03 12.04
C PHE A 16 -8.23 -5.82 12.26
N PRO A 17 -7.13 -6.01 12.99
CA PRO A 17 -6.15 -4.97 13.28
C PRO A 17 -5.18 -4.76 12.13
N VAL A 18 -4.88 -3.51 11.81
CA VAL A 18 -3.82 -3.08 10.88
C VAL A 18 -2.81 -2.22 11.64
N ASP A 19 -1.53 -2.49 11.42
CA ASP A 19 -0.43 -1.85 12.13
C ASP A 19 -0.46 -0.31 12.00
N GLY A 20 -0.28 0.40 13.12
CA GLY A 20 -0.34 1.85 13.17
C GLY A 20 0.77 2.51 12.37
N GLN A 21 2.01 2.01 12.49
CA GLN A 21 3.14 2.52 11.73
C GLN A 21 2.97 2.31 10.22
N LEU A 22 2.42 1.17 9.80
CA LEU A 22 2.05 0.96 8.40
C LEU A 22 1.05 2.00 7.93
N LEU A 23 -0.06 2.19 8.66
CA LEU A 23 -1.10 3.16 8.30
C LEU A 23 -0.56 4.58 8.22
N MET A 24 0.33 4.97 9.12
CA MET A 24 1.00 6.26 9.08
C MET A 24 1.78 6.45 7.78
N VAL A 25 2.45 5.43 7.25
CA VAL A 25 3.26 5.60 6.03
C VAL A 25 2.46 5.42 4.73
N LEU A 26 1.36 4.67 4.75
CA LEU A 26 0.61 4.28 3.54
C LEU A 26 0.19 5.46 2.65
N PRO A 27 -0.41 6.57 3.15
CA PRO A 27 -0.82 7.68 2.29
C PRO A 27 0.33 8.28 1.47
N ARG A 28 1.50 8.45 2.09
CA ARG A 28 2.70 8.98 1.41
C ARG A 28 3.36 7.92 0.53
N ALA A 29 3.46 6.69 1.03
CA ALA A 29 4.00 5.56 0.29
C ALA A 29 3.16 5.18 -0.93
N ALA A 30 1.87 5.54 -0.98
CA ALA A 30 0.95 5.33 -2.11
C ALA A 30 0.74 6.56 -3.00
N ALA A 31 1.36 7.71 -2.68
CA ALA A 31 1.23 8.94 -3.45
C ALA A 31 1.54 8.70 -4.95
N SER A 32 0.63 9.14 -5.83
CA SER A 32 0.84 9.01 -7.27
C SER A 32 1.88 10.03 -7.74
N ILE A 33 2.56 9.80 -8.85
CA ILE A 33 3.52 10.73 -9.48
C ILE A 33 3.03 12.19 -9.68
N LYS A 34 1.71 12.43 -9.58
CA LYS A 34 1.11 13.77 -9.67
C LYS A 34 1.09 14.52 -8.34
N HIS A 35 1.37 13.82 -7.25
CA HIS A 35 1.37 14.38 -5.92
C HIS A 35 2.44 15.48 -5.84
N PRO A 36 2.11 16.68 -5.34
CA PRO A 36 3.02 17.84 -5.39
C PRO A 36 4.32 17.64 -4.59
N ASP A 37 4.26 16.82 -3.54
CA ASP A 37 5.41 16.58 -2.64
C ASP A 37 6.36 15.47 -3.15
N ILE A 38 6.16 14.95 -4.37
CA ILE A 38 7.02 13.92 -4.95
C ILE A 38 8.31 14.51 -5.51
N ARG A 39 9.41 13.86 -5.15
CA ARG A 39 10.68 13.89 -5.87
C ARG A 39 10.72 12.68 -6.78
N LEU A 40 10.87 12.96 -8.07
CA LEU A 40 10.85 11.96 -9.13
C LEU A 40 11.97 10.92 -8.92
N PRO A 41 11.84 9.73 -9.52
CA PRO A 41 12.83 8.67 -9.34
C PRO A 41 14.24 9.12 -9.70
N ILE A 42 15.24 8.72 -8.92
CA ILE A 42 16.66 8.98 -9.18
C ILE A 42 17.47 7.70 -8.98
N LEU A 43 18.46 7.51 -9.83
CA LEU A 43 19.46 6.46 -9.71
C LEU A 43 20.56 6.91 -8.74
N ARG A 44 20.89 6.06 -7.78
CA ARG A 44 21.91 6.31 -6.75
C ARG A 44 22.90 5.15 -6.67
N ALA A 45 24.09 5.48 -6.22
CA ALA A 45 25.14 4.55 -5.87
C ALA A 45 25.68 4.97 -4.49
N ASP A 46 25.85 4.03 -3.59
CA ASP A 46 26.58 4.19 -2.32
C ASP A 46 27.53 3.01 -2.10
N GLU A 47 28.10 2.90 -0.89
CA GLU A 47 29.03 1.84 -0.52
C GLU A 47 28.39 0.44 -0.56
N ASP A 48 27.07 0.36 -0.37
CA ASP A 48 26.30 -0.89 -0.31
C ASP A 48 25.76 -1.32 -1.69
N GLY A 49 25.88 -0.45 -2.71
CA GLY A 49 25.59 -0.78 -4.10
C GLY A 49 24.74 0.26 -4.83
N TYR A 50 23.92 -0.21 -5.77
CA TYR A 50 23.08 0.63 -6.61
C TYR A 50 21.61 0.51 -6.20
N TYR A 51 20.87 1.62 -6.30
CA TYR A 51 19.43 1.60 -6.08
C TYR A 51 18.72 2.68 -6.88
N LEU A 52 17.44 2.43 -7.12
CA LEU A 52 16.51 3.42 -7.64
C LEU A 52 15.62 3.90 -6.49
N GLU A 53 15.58 5.20 -6.24
CA GLU A 53 14.74 5.78 -5.18
C GLU A 53 13.79 6.84 -5.70
N MET A 54 12.63 6.95 -5.05
CA MET A 54 11.64 8.00 -5.29
C MET A 54 11.13 8.46 -3.92
N ARG A 55 11.14 9.76 -3.67
CA ARG A 55 10.84 10.31 -2.34
C ARG A 55 9.55 11.10 -2.36
N VAL A 56 8.79 10.99 -1.29
CA VAL A 56 7.67 11.88 -0.97
C VAL A 56 8.09 12.65 0.27
N GLU A 57 8.18 13.97 0.16
CA GLU A 57 8.62 14.80 1.29
C GLU A 57 7.62 14.73 2.45
N ALA A 58 7.90 15.37 3.58
CA ALA A 58 6.85 15.70 4.54
C ALA A 58 6.30 17.09 4.19
N ASP A 59 5.03 17.37 4.48
CA ASP A 59 4.53 18.73 4.38
C ASP A 59 5.04 19.55 5.57
N PRO A 60 5.76 20.67 5.33
CA PRO A 60 6.25 21.51 6.43
C PRO A 60 5.13 22.15 7.25
N GLN A 61 3.89 22.19 6.72
CA GLN A 61 2.72 22.77 7.38
C GLN A 61 1.87 21.71 8.09
N ASP A 62 2.20 20.42 7.97
CA ASP A 62 1.54 19.32 8.70
C ASP A 62 2.60 18.50 9.45
N SER A 63 2.79 18.81 10.72
CA SER A 63 3.78 18.16 11.58
C SER A 63 3.52 16.66 11.81
N SER A 64 2.33 16.17 11.44
CA SER A 64 1.98 14.76 11.56
C SER A 64 2.39 13.91 10.35
N GLU A 65 2.61 14.53 9.19
CA GLU A 65 3.03 13.82 7.98
C GLU A 65 4.51 13.40 8.07
N VAL A 66 4.81 12.19 7.58
CA VAL A 66 6.16 11.62 7.59
C VAL A 66 6.69 11.58 6.15
N ALA A 67 7.94 12.00 5.96
CA ALA A 67 8.62 11.83 4.68
C ALA A 67 8.94 10.35 4.45
N VAL A 68 8.69 9.86 3.23
CA VAL A 68 8.89 8.45 2.88
C VAL A 68 9.67 8.36 1.57
N THR A 69 10.76 7.61 1.60
CA THR A 69 11.48 7.21 0.39
C THR A 69 11.11 5.78 0.02
N ARG A 70 10.66 5.58 -1.22
CA ARG A 70 10.54 4.27 -1.85
C ARG A 70 11.88 3.95 -2.49
N ARG A 71 12.48 2.83 -2.15
CA ARG A 71 13.78 2.41 -2.67
C ARG A 71 13.68 1.00 -3.22
N VAL A 72 14.25 0.76 -4.40
CA VAL A 72 14.42 -0.57 -4.96
C VAL A 72 15.92 -0.83 -5.08
N PRO A 73 16.49 -1.71 -4.24
CA PRO A 73 17.86 -2.18 -4.38
C PRO A 73 18.07 -2.85 -5.74
N LEU A 74 19.22 -2.59 -6.35
CA LEU A 74 19.63 -3.14 -7.64
C LEU A 74 20.85 -4.03 -7.45
N ASP A 75 20.61 -5.14 -6.75
CA ASP A 75 21.65 -6.08 -6.38
C ASP A 75 22.29 -6.71 -7.62
N HIS A 76 23.60 -6.99 -7.52
CA HIS A 76 24.38 -7.73 -8.53
C HIS A 76 24.46 -7.09 -9.92
N LEU A 77 24.28 -5.77 -10.04
CA LEU A 77 24.55 -5.09 -11.31
C LEU A 77 26.06 -5.01 -11.59
N SER A 78 26.45 -5.45 -12.78
CA SER A 78 27.76 -5.13 -13.34
C SER A 78 27.88 -3.65 -13.68
N ALA A 79 29.13 -3.17 -13.85
CA ALA A 79 29.38 -1.80 -14.26
C ALA A 79 28.75 -1.44 -15.62
N GLU A 80 28.70 -2.40 -16.55
CA GLU A 80 28.07 -2.23 -17.87
C GLU A 80 26.55 -2.10 -17.75
N GLU A 81 25.91 -3.00 -17.00
CA GLU A 81 24.45 -2.93 -16.76
C GLU A 81 24.07 -1.64 -16.02
N TRP A 82 24.94 -1.11 -15.16
CA TRP A 82 24.72 0.19 -14.52
C TRP A 82 24.75 1.36 -15.51
N GLN A 83 25.64 1.34 -16.51
CA GLN A 83 25.66 2.39 -17.54
C GLN A 83 24.46 2.29 -18.49
N GLU A 84 24.06 1.08 -18.86
CA GLU A 84 22.82 0.86 -19.61
C GLU A 84 21.61 1.36 -18.80
N LEU A 85 21.60 1.02 -17.50
CA LEU A 85 20.90 1.68 -16.40
C LEU A 85 20.58 3.16 -16.64
N LYS A 86 21.66 3.95 -16.57
CA LYS A 86 21.60 5.41 -16.69
C LYS A 86 21.10 5.87 -18.05
N THR A 87 21.50 5.17 -19.11
CA THR A 87 21.10 5.49 -20.48
C THR A 87 19.59 5.33 -20.66
N GLN A 88 19.03 4.21 -20.17
CA GLN A 88 17.58 3.98 -20.19
C GLN A 88 16.83 4.94 -19.28
N TYR A 89 17.39 5.30 -18.12
CA TYR A 89 16.82 6.33 -17.24
C TYR A 89 16.72 7.70 -17.92
N ALA A 90 17.71 8.09 -18.74
CA ALA A 90 17.66 9.34 -19.50
C ALA A 90 16.50 9.38 -20.53
N ASN A 91 15.98 8.21 -20.92
CA ASN A 91 14.83 8.09 -21.83
C ASN A 91 13.48 8.17 -21.10
N LEU A 92 13.45 8.21 -19.76
CA LEU A 92 12.24 8.29 -18.96
C LEU A 92 11.59 9.67 -19.11
N ASP A 93 10.40 9.71 -19.71
CA ASP A 93 9.61 10.94 -19.85
C ASP A 93 8.64 11.08 -18.66
N LEU A 94 9.11 11.76 -17.62
CA LEU A 94 8.36 11.96 -16.37
C LEU A 94 7.14 12.88 -16.59
N GLN A 95 7.23 13.84 -17.51
CA GLN A 95 6.11 14.70 -17.86
C GLN A 95 5.01 13.89 -18.57
N ALA A 96 5.38 13.04 -19.53
CA ALA A 96 4.44 12.13 -20.17
C ALA A 96 3.85 11.13 -19.17
N CYS A 97 4.63 10.64 -18.20
CA CYS A 97 4.10 9.83 -17.10
C CYS A 97 2.94 10.54 -16.38
N ALA A 98 3.14 11.81 -16.00
CA ALA A 98 2.12 12.60 -15.30
C ALA A 98 0.90 12.90 -16.20
N ASP A 99 1.13 13.43 -17.40
CA ASP A 99 0.07 13.98 -18.26
C ASP A 99 -0.67 12.90 -19.03
N ARG A 100 0.08 11.98 -19.65
CA ARG A 100 -0.43 10.99 -20.61
C ARG A 100 -0.50 9.57 -20.03
N GLY A 101 0.12 9.35 -18.88
CA GLY A 101 0.11 8.09 -18.15
C GLY A 101 1.47 7.38 -18.15
N ILE A 102 1.71 6.57 -17.12
CA ILE A 102 3.01 5.92 -16.88
C ILE A 102 3.48 5.10 -18.08
N SER A 103 2.59 4.35 -18.73
CA SER A 103 2.94 3.56 -19.92
C SER A 103 3.54 4.42 -21.03
N ARG A 104 3.02 5.65 -21.25
CA ARG A 104 3.49 6.60 -22.26
C ARG A 104 4.88 7.13 -21.92
N GLY A 105 5.13 7.46 -20.65
CA GLY A 105 6.45 7.93 -20.23
C GLY A 105 7.54 6.86 -20.24
N LEU A 106 7.15 5.58 -20.31
CA LEU A 106 8.06 4.43 -20.41
C LEU A 106 8.22 3.89 -21.85
N GLU A 107 7.64 4.52 -22.87
CA GLU A 107 7.63 3.99 -24.25
C GLU A 107 9.01 3.89 -24.88
N LYS A 108 9.93 4.79 -24.51
CA LYS A 108 11.30 4.83 -25.02
C LYS A 108 12.24 3.88 -24.28
N ILE A 109 11.76 3.18 -23.25
CA ILE A 109 12.54 2.19 -22.51
C ILE A 109 12.30 0.83 -23.15
N HIS A 110 13.29 0.34 -23.88
CA HIS A 110 13.18 -0.91 -24.65
C HIS A 110 13.43 -2.15 -23.80
N ASP A 111 14.24 -2.03 -22.76
CA ASP A 111 14.49 -3.13 -21.83
C ASP A 111 13.27 -3.36 -20.92
N ARG A 112 12.70 -4.56 -20.99
CA ARG A 112 11.51 -4.95 -20.20
C ARG A 112 11.78 -5.08 -18.70
N LYS A 113 12.99 -5.50 -18.29
CA LYS A 113 13.39 -5.60 -16.88
C LYS A 113 13.43 -4.21 -16.27
N ILE A 114 14.06 -3.26 -16.97
CA ILE A 114 14.16 -1.85 -16.57
C ILE A 114 12.78 -1.17 -16.59
N GLN A 115 11.97 -1.41 -17.63
CA GLN A 115 10.61 -0.89 -17.69
C GLN A 115 9.75 -1.36 -16.50
N ARG A 116 9.85 -2.64 -16.11
CA ARG A 116 9.16 -3.19 -14.94
C ARG A 116 9.65 -2.57 -13.64
N LEU A 117 10.95 -2.31 -13.51
CA LEU A 117 11.55 -1.65 -12.35
C LEU A 117 10.95 -0.24 -12.16
N PHE A 118 10.96 0.59 -13.21
CA PHE A 118 10.35 1.92 -13.14
C PHE A 118 8.85 1.86 -12.87
N MET A 119 8.13 0.94 -13.55
CA MET A 119 6.70 0.79 -13.33
C MET A 119 6.38 0.39 -11.88
N ALA A 120 7.15 -0.52 -11.27
CA ALA A 120 6.98 -0.92 -9.88
C ALA A 120 7.12 0.26 -8.92
N LEU A 121 8.12 1.13 -9.12
CA LEU A 121 8.34 2.30 -8.28
C LEU A 121 7.29 3.40 -8.48
N LEU A 122 6.94 3.69 -9.74
CA LEU A 122 5.98 4.74 -10.12
C LEU A 122 4.53 4.38 -9.76
N THR A 123 4.21 3.09 -9.65
CA THR A 123 2.86 2.57 -9.31
C THR A 123 2.81 1.87 -7.96
N PHE A 124 3.84 2.04 -7.13
CA PHE A 124 3.91 1.39 -5.83
C PHE A 124 2.73 1.77 -4.95
N LEU A 125 2.17 0.77 -4.26
CA LEU A 125 0.94 0.86 -3.47
C LEU A 125 -0.24 1.47 -4.25
N ASN A 126 -0.39 1.05 -5.52
CA ASN A 126 -1.64 1.28 -6.24
C ASN A 126 -2.85 0.65 -5.49
N PRO A 127 -4.10 1.00 -5.82
CA PRO A 127 -5.28 0.54 -5.07
C PRO A 127 -5.36 -0.98 -4.90
N ARG A 128 -5.03 -1.74 -5.95
CA ARG A 128 -5.02 -3.21 -5.89
C ARG A 128 -4.00 -3.71 -4.87
N GLN A 129 -2.81 -3.11 -4.84
CA GLN A 129 -1.77 -3.44 -3.85
C GLN A 129 -2.22 -3.11 -2.42
N VAL A 130 -2.89 -1.96 -2.21
CA VAL A 130 -3.46 -1.62 -0.90
C VAL A 130 -4.51 -2.64 -0.46
N SER A 131 -5.40 -3.05 -1.37
CA SER A 131 -6.40 -4.10 -1.07
C SER A 131 -5.76 -5.46 -0.76
N ILE A 132 -4.67 -5.83 -1.45
CA ILE A 132 -3.88 -7.02 -1.10
C ILE A 132 -3.33 -6.88 0.32
N VAL A 133 -2.77 -5.74 0.70
CA VAL A 133 -2.27 -5.52 2.06
C VAL A 133 -3.38 -5.68 3.10
N LEU A 134 -4.54 -5.06 2.89
CA LEU A 134 -5.69 -5.17 3.80
C LEU A 134 -6.20 -6.61 3.91
N TYR A 135 -6.25 -7.34 2.79
CA TYR A 135 -6.56 -8.77 2.78
C TYR A 135 -5.60 -9.56 3.66
N LEU A 136 -4.29 -9.31 3.54
CA LEU A 136 -3.27 -10.05 4.30
C LEU A 136 -3.38 -9.78 5.80
N TYR A 137 -3.69 -8.55 6.22
CA TYR A 137 -3.93 -8.25 7.64
C TYR A 137 -5.22 -8.89 8.16
N LYS A 138 -6.29 -8.91 7.35
CA LYS A 138 -7.52 -9.63 7.67
C LYS A 138 -7.27 -11.13 7.83
N LEU A 139 -6.47 -11.71 6.95
CA LEU A 139 -6.11 -13.13 7.00
C LEU A 139 -5.16 -13.45 8.17
N ALA A 140 -4.18 -12.58 8.46
CA ALA A 140 -3.35 -12.68 9.65
C ALA A 140 -4.21 -12.78 10.91
N ALA A 141 -5.25 -11.96 11.02
CA ALA A 141 -6.18 -11.99 12.15
C ALA A 141 -6.96 -13.31 12.28
N GLN A 142 -7.06 -14.09 11.20
CA GLN A 142 -7.68 -15.43 11.18
C GLN A 142 -6.66 -16.55 11.42
N GLN A 143 -5.39 -16.32 11.11
CA GLN A 143 -4.27 -17.27 11.26
C GLN A 143 -3.42 -16.91 12.48
N ASP A 144 -3.98 -17.08 13.68
CA ASP A 144 -3.31 -16.86 14.97
C ASP A 144 -2.79 -15.43 15.23
N ASN A 145 -3.10 -14.46 14.36
CA ASN A 145 -2.68 -13.07 14.47
C ASN A 145 -1.15 -12.95 14.59
N GLY A 146 -0.44 -13.66 13.71
CA GLY A 146 1.01 -13.60 13.56
C GLY A 146 1.46 -12.79 12.33
N PRO A 147 2.77 -12.50 12.23
CA PRO A 147 3.36 -11.82 11.07
C PRO A 147 3.45 -12.72 9.83
N LEU A 148 3.47 -14.03 10.01
CA LEU A 148 3.49 -15.00 8.91
C LEU A 148 2.07 -15.33 8.47
N VAL A 149 1.81 -15.19 7.17
CA VAL A 149 0.51 -15.43 6.56
C VAL A 149 0.69 -16.33 5.34
N SER A 150 -0.04 -17.44 5.31
CA SER A 150 -0.07 -18.35 4.16
C SER A 150 -1.42 -18.26 3.46
N PHE A 151 -1.44 -18.11 2.14
CA PHE A 151 -2.68 -17.94 1.39
C PHE A 151 -2.61 -18.53 0.01
N ARG A 152 -3.78 -18.91 -0.52
CA ARG A 152 -3.94 -19.39 -1.88
C ARG A 152 -4.16 -18.20 -2.82
N SER A 153 -3.49 -18.21 -3.96
CA SER A 153 -3.63 -17.18 -5.01
C SER A 153 -5.09 -17.02 -5.46
N ASN A 154 -5.81 -18.13 -5.60
CA ASN A 154 -7.21 -18.13 -6.03
C ASN A 154 -8.14 -17.49 -5.00
N ASP A 155 -7.87 -17.67 -3.71
CA ASP A 155 -8.73 -17.13 -2.64
C ASP A 155 -8.55 -15.62 -2.52
N LEU A 156 -7.31 -15.14 -2.65
CA LEU A 156 -7.01 -13.71 -2.76
C LEU A 156 -7.68 -13.10 -3.99
N LEU A 157 -7.54 -13.70 -5.19
CA LEU A 157 -8.18 -13.18 -6.40
C LEU A 157 -9.71 -13.15 -6.31
N SER A 158 -10.32 -14.19 -5.72
CA SER A 158 -11.76 -14.20 -5.42
C SER A 158 -12.15 -13.09 -4.44
N SER A 159 -11.36 -12.86 -3.39
CA SER A 159 -11.61 -11.80 -2.40
C SER A 159 -11.45 -10.39 -2.98
N LEU A 160 -10.59 -10.23 -3.97
CA LEU A 160 -10.49 -9.00 -4.76
C LEU A 160 -11.63 -8.85 -5.79
N GLY A 161 -12.60 -9.76 -5.84
CA GLY A 161 -13.78 -9.69 -6.70
C GLY A 161 -13.55 -10.14 -8.15
N TYR A 162 -12.46 -10.84 -8.44
CA TYR A 162 -12.24 -11.41 -9.79
C TYR A 162 -13.05 -12.69 -9.98
N THR A 163 -13.53 -12.89 -11.21
CA THR A 163 -14.27 -14.09 -11.60
C THR A 163 -13.34 -15.20 -12.10
N ARG A 164 -13.65 -16.44 -11.70
CA ARG A 164 -12.94 -17.64 -12.17
C ARG A 164 -13.27 -17.94 -13.64
N THR A 165 -12.33 -18.58 -14.33
CA THR A 165 -12.55 -19.15 -15.66
C THR A 165 -13.41 -20.40 -15.58
N LYS A 166 -13.87 -20.92 -16.73
CA LYS A 166 -14.66 -22.16 -16.79
C LYS A 166 -13.94 -23.37 -16.19
N ASP A 167 -12.61 -23.36 -16.25
CA ASP A 167 -11.75 -24.43 -15.72
C ASP A 167 -11.49 -24.29 -14.21
N GLY A 168 -12.20 -23.38 -13.51
CA GLY A 168 -12.13 -23.20 -12.06
C GLY A 168 -10.96 -22.36 -11.54
N GLY A 169 -10.01 -22.00 -12.41
CA GLY A 169 -8.86 -21.15 -12.13
C GLY A 169 -9.07 -19.67 -12.48
N PHE A 170 -7.97 -18.93 -12.66
CA PHE A 170 -7.98 -17.54 -13.13
C PHE A 170 -7.12 -17.40 -14.39
N ALA A 171 -7.44 -16.41 -15.23
CA ALA A 171 -6.65 -16.11 -16.42
C ALA A 171 -5.17 -15.84 -16.06
N SER A 172 -4.25 -16.38 -16.86
CA SER A 172 -2.79 -16.24 -16.65
C SER A 172 -2.35 -14.79 -16.46
N LYS A 173 -2.95 -13.86 -17.20
CA LYS A 173 -2.71 -12.41 -17.07
C LYS A 173 -2.99 -11.89 -15.66
N LEU A 174 -4.07 -12.35 -15.00
CA LEU A 174 -4.40 -11.93 -13.63
C LEU A 174 -3.45 -12.54 -12.60
N ARG A 175 -3.01 -13.79 -12.80
CA ARG A 175 -2.01 -14.44 -11.95
C ARG A 175 -0.64 -13.77 -12.07
N SER A 176 -0.20 -13.48 -13.30
CA SER A 176 1.03 -12.72 -13.56
C SER A 176 0.97 -11.32 -12.94
N GLN A 177 -0.18 -10.64 -13.01
CA GLN A 177 -0.37 -9.35 -12.34
C GLN A 177 -0.29 -9.47 -10.81
N LEU A 178 -0.94 -10.47 -10.22
CA LEU A 178 -0.85 -10.74 -8.78
C LEU A 178 0.60 -10.95 -8.34
N ASN A 179 1.36 -11.78 -9.07
CA ASN A 179 2.76 -12.01 -8.73
C ASN A 179 3.58 -10.71 -8.81
N ARG A 180 3.35 -9.87 -9.82
CA ARG A 180 4.01 -8.55 -9.91
C ARG A 180 3.66 -7.65 -8.73
N ASP A 181 2.41 -7.66 -8.28
CA ASP A 181 1.99 -6.90 -7.11
C ASP A 181 2.70 -7.38 -5.83
N LEU A 182 2.73 -8.69 -5.59
CA LEU A 182 3.41 -9.28 -4.44
C LEU A 182 4.93 -9.03 -4.47
N VAL A 183 5.56 -9.16 -5.64
CA VAL A 183 6.99 -8.87 -5.82
C VAL A 183 7.29 -7.38 -5.61
N ALA A 184 6.42 -6.47 -6.05
CA ALA A 184 6.59 -5.05 -5.79
C ALA A 184 6.55 -4.74 -4.29
N LEU A 185 5.57 -5.30 -3.56
CA LEU A 185 5.43 -5.19 -2.11
C LEU A 185 6.60 -5.84 -1.34
N HIS A 186 7.23 -6.87 -1.95
CA HIS A 186 8.38 -7.57 -1.42
C HIS A 186 9.72 -6.84 -1.58
N ARG A 187 9.93 -6.23 -2.75
CA ARG A 187 11.23 -5.66 -3.14
C ARG A 187 11.37 -4.17 -2.86
N THR A 188 10.25 -3.44 -2.82
CA THR A 188 10.30 -2.00 -2.55
C THR A 188 10.44 -1.77 -1.06
N GLU A 189 11.53 -1.13 -0.68
CA GLU A 189 11.80 -0.69 0.67
C GLU A 189 11.17 0.68 0.88
N LEU A 190 10.58 0.85 2.06
CA LEU A 190 10.17 2.12 2.60
C LEU A 190 11.21 2.56 3.62
N VAL A 191 11.91 3.65 3.30
CA VAL A 191 12.85 4.30 4.17
C VAL A 191 12.17 5.53 4.78
N LEU A 192 12.09 5.56 6.11
CA LEU A 192 11.58 6.70 6.85
C LEU A 192 12.46 7.04 8.04
N ALA A 193 12.55 8.33 8.36
CA ALA A 193 13.28 8.83 9.52
C ALA A 193 12.31 9.39 10.55
N GLN A 194 12.53 9.07 11.82
CA GLN A 194 11.80 9.63 12.95
C GLN A 194 12.77 10.31 13.89
N SER A 195 12.35 11.43 14.50
CA SER A 195 13.14 12.06 15.55
C SER A 195 13.21 11.13 16.76
N LEU A 196 14.43 10.93 17.28
CA LEU A 196 14.68 10.11 18.45
C LEU A 196 15.33 10.98 19.53
N ARG A 197 14.55 11.33 20.55
CA ARG A 197 15.07 12.08 21.70
C ARG A 197 15.86 11.12 22.62
N LYS A 198 17.15 11.35 22.77
CA LYS A 198 18.02 10.63 23.73
C LYS A 198 18.50 11.61 24.79
N GLY A 199 17.73 11.74 25.87
CA GLY A 199 17.97 12.76 26.91
C GLY A 199 17.83 14.18 26.35
N ASN A 200 18.92 14.95 26.41
CA ASN A 200 18.99 16.31 25.85
C ASN A 200 19.44 16.35 24.38
N ALA A 201 19.90 15.23 23.82
CA ALA A 201 20.33 15.16 22.43
C ALA A 201 19.17 14.73 21.51
N MET A 202 19.06 15.39 20.35
CA MET A 202 18.17 14.98 19.27
C MET A 202 18.95 14.08 18.31
N GLY A 203 18.51 12.84 18.16
CA GLY A 203 19.00 11.91 17.14
C GLY A 203 17.91 11.61 16.12
N ALA A 204 18.24 10.76 15.14
CA ALA A 204 17.29 10.22 14.18
C ALA A 204 17.28 8.69 14.24
N LYS A 205 16.10 8.10 14.22
CA LYS A 205 15.89 6.66 13.98
C LYS A 205 15.48 6.50 12.52
N VAL A 206 16.33 5.87 11.72
CA VAL A 206 16.00 5.50 10.34
C VAL A 206 15.48 4.07 10.34
N MET A 207 14.33 3.86 9.70
CA MET A 207 13.72 2.55 9.53
C MET A 207 13.64 2.23 8.04
N ILE A 208 14.02 0.99 7.71
CA ILE A 208 13.99 0.44 6.35
C ILE A 208 13.15 -0.83 6.43
N LYS A 209 11.97 -0.82 5.83
CA LYS A 209 11.04 -1.96 5.83
C LYS A 209 10.40 -2.14 4.46
N SER A 210 10.23 -3.38 4.00
CA SER A 210 9.30 -3.69 2.92
C SER A 210 7.87 -3.68 3.44
N ILE A 211 6.85 -3.79 2.59
CA ILE A 211 5.49 -4.03 3.07
C ILE A 211 5.35 -5.47 3.57
N LEU A 212 5.91 -6.41 2.81
CA LEU A 212 5.97 -7.82 3.13
C LEU A 212 7.29 -8.44 2.66
N ARG A 213 7.62 -9.64 3.11
CA ARG A 213 8.64 -10.50 2.51
C ARG A 213 8.05 -11.83 2.09
N ILE A 214 8.20 -12.21 0.82
CA ILE A 214 7.86 -13.54 0.36
C ILE A 214 8.89 -14.51 0.96
N ARG A 215 8.41 -15.53 1.68
CA ARG A 215 9.26 -16.57 2.27
C ARG A 215 9.37 -17.77 1.35
N ASP A 216 8.24 -18.18 0.82
CA ASP A 216 8.11 -19.30 -0.10
C ASP A 216 6.79 -19.16 -0.89
N TYR A 217 6.69 -19.97 -1.94
CA TYR A 217 5.50 -20.16 -2.72
C TYR A 217 5.42 -21.65 -3.10
N GLU A 218 4.21 -22.12 -3.34
CA GLU A 218 3.94 -23.51 -3.71
C GLU A 218 3.32 -23.54 -5.11
N ILE A 219 3.67 -24.56 -5.88
CA ILE A 219 3.06 -24.86 -7.17
C ILE A 219 2.43 -26.24 -7.05
N ASP A 220 1.13 -26.33 -7.28
CA ASP A 220 0.44 -27.60 -7.21
C ASP A 220 0.51 -28.33 -8.55
N ASN A 221 0.33 -29.65 -8.52
CA ASN A 221 0.13 -30.48 -9.71
C ASN A 221 1.24 -30.34 -10.77
N VAL A 222 2.50 -30.17 -10.33
CA VAL A 222 3.65 -30.17 -11.23
C VAL A 222 3.76 -31.50 -11.99
N PRO A 223 4.12 -31.49 -13.29
CA PRO A 223 4.24 -32.70 -14.07
C PRO A 223 5.41 -33.58 -13.57
N ARG A 224 5.41 -34.87 -13.91
CA ARG A 224 6.43 -35.82 -13.40
C ARG A 224 7.87 -35.46 -13.81
N ASP A 225 8.03 -34.75 -14.92
CA ASP A 225 9.28 -34.25 -15.48
C ASP A 225 9.60 -32.81 -15.04
N PHE A 226 8.98 -32.32 -13.97
CA PHE A 226 9.23 -30.98 -13.44
C PHE A 226 10.71 -30.78 -13.09
N ASP A 227 11.33 -29.81 -13.77
CA ASP A 227 12.73 -29.45 -13.57
C ASP A 227 12.88 -28.59 -12.30
N LEU A 228 13.21 -29.26 -11.19
CA LEU A 228 13.48 -28.59 -9.91
C LEU A 228 14.62 -27.56 -10.03
N ALA A 229 15.60 -27.76 -10.93
CA ALA A 229 16.68 -26.80 -11.13
C ALA A 229 16.18 -25.48 -11.76
N LYS A 230 15.03 -25.52 -12.44
CA LYS A 230 14.34 -24.35 -13.01
C LYS A 230 13.10 -23.92 -12.22
N ALA A 231 12.89 -24.45 -11.01
CA ALA A 231 11.73 -24.10 -10.18
C ALA A 231 11.54 -22.58 -10.03
N ALA A 232 12.64 -21.82 -9.95
CA ALA A 232 12.63 -20.37 -9.85
C ALA A 232 11.97 -19.66 -11.07
N ASP A 233 12.04 -20.23 -12.26
CA ASP A 233 11.43 -19.65 -13.47
C ASP A 233 9.90 -19.67 -13.41
N TYR A 234 9.34 -20.62 -12.63
CA TYR A 234 7.90 -20.82 -12.49
C TYR A 234 7.24 -19.91 -11.44
N THR A 235 8.04 -19.16 -10.68
CA THR A 235 7.59 -18.12 -9.71
C THR A 235 6.61 -17.12 -10.32
N TYR A 236 6.72 -16.85 -11.62
CA TYR A 236 6.06 -15.69 -12.23
C TYR A 236 4.58 -15.89 -12.57
N GLU A 237 4.10 -17.13 -12.69
CA GLU A 237 2.75 -17.42 -13.18
C GLU A 237 2.06 -18.61 -12.48
N LEU A 238 2.84 -19.50 -11.87
CA LEU A 238 2.34 -20.79 -11.38
C LEU A 238 2.15 -20.87 -9.86
N ALA A 239 2.57 -19.87 -9.09
CA ALA A 239 2.39 -19.90 -7.64
C ALA A 239 0.90 -20.02 -7.24
N ASP A 240 0.53 -21.16 -6.70
CA ASP A 240 -0.82 -21.49 -6.22
C ASP A 240 -1.03 -21.07 -4.77
N ALA A 241 0.05 -21.08 -3.98
CA ALA A 241 0.08 -20.54 -2.63
C ALA A 241 1.33 -19.69 -2.40
N TYR A 242 1.23 -18.77 -1.45
CA TYR A 242 2.33 -17.95 -0.97
C TYR A 242 2.36 -17.98 0.55
N THR A 243 3.57 -17.99 1.11
CA THR A 243 3.81 -17.65 2.51
C THR A 243 4.58 -16.34 2.57
N VAL A 244 4.03 -15.35 3.29
CA VAL A 244 4.62 -14.02 3.41
C VAL A 244 4.78 -13.60 4.88
N SER A 245 5.81 -12.81 5.15
CA SER A 245 6.05 -12.11 6.41
C SER A 245 5.61 -10.66 6.28
N LEU A 246 4.70 -10.19 7.12
CA LEU A 246 4.29 -8.79 7.19
C LEU A 246 5.31 -7.99 8.01
N GLU A 247 6.11 -7.15 7.35
CA GLU A 247 7.30 -6.53 7.97
C GLU A 247 6.98 -5.35 8.90
N PHE A 248 5.78 -4.78 8.76
CA PHE A 248 5.26 -3.79 9.71
C PHE A 248 4.57 -4.44 10.91
N PHE A 249 4.40 -5.77 10.94
CA PHE A 249 3.62 -6.42 11.97
C PHE A 249 4.34 -6.45 13.33
N ASP A 250 3.78 -5.81 14.34
CA ASP A 250 4.33 -5.67 15.70
C ASP A 250 4.21 -6.92 16.61
N GLY A 251 3.97 -8.10 16.03
CA GLY A 251 4.01 -9.41 16.69
C GLY A 251 2.84 -9.74 17.65
N PRO A 252 2.89 -10.91 18.33
CA PRO A 252 1.83 -11.41 19.22
C PRO A 252 1.62 -10.54 20.48
N GLY A 253 2.65 -9.78 20.87
CA GLY A 253 2.61 -8.82 21.97
C GLY A 253 2.42 -7.39 21.47
N ARG A 254 1.59 -7.16 20.45
CA ARG A 254 1.36 -5.86 19.82
C ARG A 254 1.50 -4.75 20.85
N SER A 255 2.35 -3.77 20.53
CA SER A 255 2.63 -2.57 21.33
C SER A 255 1.35 -1.85 21.80
N GLY A 256 0.23 -2.15 21.15
CA GLY A 256 -1.06 -1.49 21.28
C GLY A 256 -1.31 -0.60 20.08
N ASP A 257 -0.30 -0.38 19.22
CA ASP A 257 -0.33 0.58 18.13
C ASP A 257 -0.95 0.01 16.85
N TYR A 258 -2.28 0.01 16.78
CA TYR A 258 -3.01 -0.44 15.59
C TYR A 258 -4.38 0.23 15.44
N VAL A 259 -4.94 0.15 14.24
CA VAL A 259 -6.32 0.56 13.95
C VAL A 259 -7.12 -0.69 13.60
N LEU A 260 -8.31 -0.80 14.17
CA LEU A 260 -9.25 -1.88 13.89
C LEU A 260 -10.13 -1.49 12.71
N PHE A 261 -10.14 -2.33 11.68
CA PHE A 261 -11.04 -2.26 10.54
C PHE A 261 -12.16 -3.29 10.71
N ALA A 262 -13.38 -2.94 10.31
CA ALA A 262 -14.49 -3.87 10.24
C ALA A 262 -14.17 -5.10 9.36
N SER A 263 -14.59 -6.29 9.79
CA SER A 263 -14.36 -7.52 9.02
C SER A 263 -15.09 -7.56 7.69
N ASP A 264 -16.15 -6.77 7.54
CA ASP A 264 -16.95 -6.63 6.32
C ASP A 264 -16.38 -5.61 5.31
N LEU A 265 -15.17 -5.08 5.54
CA LEU A 265 -14.50 -4.17 4.60
C LEU A 265 -14.47 -4.75 3.18
N ASP A 266 -15.06 -4.01 2.25
CA ASP A 266 -15.01 -4.33 0.83
C ASP A 266 -13.63 -3.97 0.25
N ILE A 267 -12.87 -5.01 -0.09
CA ILE A 267 -11.56 -4.92 -0.74
C ILE A 267 -11.63 -5.24 -2.24
N SER A 268 -12.83 -5.39 -2.80
CA SER A 268 -13.02 -5.74 -4.20
C SER A 268 -12.45 -4.68 -5.14
N GLN A 269 -11.95 -5.12 -6.29
CA GLN A 269 -11.33 -4.27 -7.30
C GLN A 269 -12.20 -4.25 -8.55
N LYS A 270 -12.68 -3.06 -8.94
CA LYS A 270 -13.47 -2.90 -10.17
C LYS A 270 -12.59 -3.15 -11.41
N LEU A 271 -12.82 -4.27 -12.08
CA LEU A 271 -12.24 -4.62 -13.39
C LEU A 271 -12.46 -3.48 -14.40
N GLY A 272 -11.37 -3.00 -15.02
CA GLY A 272 -11.44 -1.97 -16.05
C GLY A 272 -11.69 -0.54 -15.54
N SER A 273 -11.89 -0.34 -14.23
CA SER A 273 -11.80 1.00 -13.67
C SER A 273 -10.34 1.46 -13.73
N ASN A 274 -10.12 2.73 -14.08
CA ASN A 274 -8.80 3.32 -13.90
C ASN A 274 -8.43 3.19 -12.42
N ALA A 275 -7.46 2.33 -12.10
CA ALA A 275 -6.80 2.24 -10.79
C ALA A 275 -6.19 3.59 -10.32
N ARG A 276 -6.32 4.63 -11.15
CA ARG A 276 -6.03 6.04 -10.85
C ARG A 276 -7.04 6.69 -9.89
N CYS A 277 -8.23 6.12 -9.70
CA CYS A 277 -9.38 6.80 -9.09
C CYS A 277 -10.06 6.04 -7.93
N ASP A 278 -9.34 5.20 -7.18
CA ASP A 278 -9.90 4.63 -5.94
C ASP A 278 -9.81 5.64 -4.78
N TYR A 279 -10.55 6.74 -4.91
CA TYR A 279 -10.59 7.80 -3.91
C TYR A 279 -11.20 7.31 -2.59
N LYS A 280 -12.11 6.33 -2.65
CA LYS A 280 -12.77 5.74 -1.47
C LYS A 280 -11.76 5.09 -0.55
N THR A 281 -10.99 4.13 -1.07
CA THR A 281 -9.94 3.46 -0.29
C THR A 281 -8.88 4.45 0.17
N LYS A 282 -8.45 5.38 -0.69
CA LYS A 282 -7.47 6.41 -0.30
C LYS A 282 -7.97 7.28 0.86
N LEU A 283 -9.23 7.74 0.81
CA LEU A 283 -9.81 8.54 1.88
C LEU A 283 -9.94 7.72 3.16
N LEU A 284 -10.41 6.47 3.07
CA LEU A 284 -10.52 5.59 4.23
C LEU A 284 -9.15 5.36 4.89
N ILE A 285 -8.12 5.03 4.11
CA ILE A 285 -6.76 4.83 4.63
C ILE A 285 -6.17 6.11 5.20
N TYR A 286 -6.43 7.26 4.57
CA TYR A 286 -5.99 8.55 5.10
C TYR A 286 -6.68 8.87 6.42
N LEU A 287 -8.00 8.67 6.55
CA LEU A 287 -8.71 8.86 7.83
C LEU A 287 -8.21 7.88 8.90
N ALA A 288 -7.93 6.64 8.53
CA ALA A 288 -7.34 5.64 9.42
C ALA A 288 -5.92 6.04 9.86
N SER A 289 -5.10 6.64 8.99
CA SER A 289 -3.79 7.17 9.37
C SER A 289 -3.92 8.38 10.29
N ARG A 290 -4.92 9.25 10.06
CA ARG A 290 -5.23 10.39 10.94
C ARG A 290 -5.61 9.96 12.35
N LEU A 291 -6.24 8.80 12.54
CA LEU A 291 -6.48 8.25 13.88
C LEU A 291 -5.19 7.94 14.66
N LYS A 292 -4.05 7.77 13.98
CA LYS A 292 -2.73 7.61 14.62
C LYS A 292 -1.95 8.91 14.73
N TRP A 293 -2.07 9.76 13.71
CA TRP A 293 -1.39 11.05 13.64
C TRP A 293 -2.01 12.09 14.56
N ASP A 294 -3.32 12.13 14.61
CA ASP A 294 -4.10 13.04 15.43
C ASP A 294 -4.66 12.26 16.61
N ALA A 295 -4.70 12.88 17.78
CA ALA A 295 -5.58 12.42 18.85
C ALA A 295 -7.00 12.92 18.52
N PRO A 296 -7.90 12.09 17.95
CA PRO A 296 -9.25 12.53 17.60
C PRO A 296 -9.99 13.05 18.84
N GLN A 297 -10.76 14.13 18.66
CA GLN A 297 -11.61 14.65 19.72
C GLN A 297 -12.69 13.60 20.03
N ASP A 298 -12.84 13.29 21.32
CA ASP A 298 -13.74 12.24 21.83
C ASP A 298 -13.56 10.87 21.16
N GLY A 299 -12.39 10.58 20.58
CA GLY A 299 -12.12 9.32 19.91
C GLY A 299 -12.79 9.12 18.54
N GLN A 300 -13.58 10.09 18.06
CA GLN A 300 -14.44 9.92 16.87
C GLN A 300 -14.42 11.11 15.90
N TYR A 301 -14.04 12.31 16.35
CA TYR A 301 -14.02 13.51 15.51
C TYR A 301 -12.62 13.83 15.00
N LEU A 302 -12.47 13.90 13.68
CA LEU A 302 -11.26 14.33 13.01
C LEU A 302 -11.52 15.64 12.27
N ILE A 303 -10.64 16.63 12.45
CA ILE A 303 -10.70 17.89 11.73
C ILE A 303 -9.45 17.98 10.85
N VAL A 304 -9.64 17.96 9.54
CA VAL A 304 -8.53 17.97 8.58
C VAL A 304 -8.71 19.12 7.59
N SER A 305 -7.61 19.80 7.26
CA SER A 305 -7.62 20.83 6.21
C SER A 305 -8.09 20.23 4.89
N LYS A 306 -9.02 20.93 4.22
CA LYS A 306 -9.54 20.51 2.91
C LYS A 306 -8.44 20.48 1.85
N GLN A 307 -7.47 21.38 1.96
CA GLN A 307 -6.30 21.38 1.08
C GLN A 307 -5.50 20.08 1.20
N TYR A 308 -5.31 19.55 2.42
CA TYR A 308 -4.59 18.29 2.63
C TYR A 308 -5.37 17.07 2.18
N LEU A 309 -6.71 17.07 2.35
CA LEU A 309 -7.57 16.02 1.82
C LEU A 309 -7.45 15.97 0.29
N LEU A 310 -7.56 17.11 -0.39
CA LEU A 310 -7.41 17.16 -1.84
C LEU A 310 -6.00 16.77 -2.29
N LYS A 311 -4.96 17.15 -1.53
CA LYS A 311 -3.56 16.78 -1.77
C LYS A 311 -3.37 15.26 -1.74
N ASN A 312 -3.68 14.64 -0.61
CA ASN A 312 -3.44 13.21 -0.37
C ASN A 312 -4.39 12.28 -1.17
N LEU A 313 -5.49 12.82 -1.71
CA LEU A 313 -6.36 12.11 -2.65
C LEU A 313 -5.94 12.26 -4.12
N ASP A 314 -4.85 12.96 -4.45
CA ASP A 314 -4.47 13.33 -5.82
C ASP A 314 -5.57 14.15 -6.56
N LEU A 315 -6.32 14.96 -5.81
CA LEU A 315 -7.41 15.83 -6.28
C LEU A 315 -7.00 17.32 -6.32
N LEU A 316 -5.71 17.64 -6.20
CA LEU A 316 -5.21 18.98 -6.51
C LEU A 316 -5.10 19.19 -8.03
N GLY A 317 -5.51 20.36 -8.51
CA GLY A 317 -5.42 20.70 -9.93
C GLY A 317 -6.31 21.86 -10.34
N SER A 318 -6.35 22.11 -11.65
CA SER A 318 -6.98 23.30 -12.25
C SER A 318 -8.52 23.31 -12.18
N ASN A 319 -9.18 22.16 -11.98
CA ASN A 319 -10.65 22.08 -11.90
C ASN A 319 -11.13 21.85 -10.45
N SER A 320 -11.01 22.89 -9.62
CA SER A 320 -11.37 22.85 -8.20
C SER A 320 -12.82 22.43 -7.95
N SER A 321 -13.76 22.88 -8.80
CA SER A 321 -15.19 22.53 -8.70
C SER A 321 -15.42 21.03 -8.87
N ARG A 322 -14.89 20.44 -9.96
CA ARG A 322 -14.98 18.99 -10.21
C ARG A 322 -14.31 18.19 -9.11
N ASN A 323 -13.12 18.61 -8.67
CA ASN A 323 -12.37 17.89 -7.65
C ASN A 323 -13.11 17.92 -6.30
N ASN A 324 -13.75 19.03 -5.97
CA ASN A 324 -14.62 19.15 -4.79
C ASN A 324 -15.85 18.24 -4.89
N GLN A 325 -16.48 18.12 -6.07
CA GLN A 325 -17.58 17.17 -6.30
C GLN A 325 -17.14 15.72 -6.11
N ILE A 326 -15.96 15.35 -6.64
CA ILE A 326 -15.40 14.00 -6.47
C ILE A 326 -15.14 13.73 -4.98
N PHE A 327 -14.56 14.68 -4.27
CA PHE A 327 -14.31 14.55 -2.83
C PHE A 327 -15.61 14.29 -2.06
N TRP A 328 -16.65 15.13 -2.21
CA TRP A 328 -17.91 14.95 -1.46
C TRP A 328 -18.67 13.69 -1.86
N ARG A 329 -18.62 13.29 -3.13
CA ARG A 329 -19.15 11.99 -3.56
C ARG A 329 -18.43 10.84 -2.85
N THR A 330 -17.10 10.92 -2.71
CA THR A 330 -16.30 9.90 -2.02
C THR A 330 -16.66 9.82 -0.54
N VAL A 331 -16.89 10.97 0.11
CA VAL A 331 -17.40 11.03 1.50
C VAL A 331 -18.77 10.37 1.62
N GLU A 332 -19.67 10.62 0.66
CA GLU A 332 -21.00 10.01 0.63
C GLU A 332 -20.93 8.48 0.46
N GLU A 333 -20.03 7.98 -0.39
CA GLU A 333 -19.79 6.53 -0.55
C GLU A 333 -19.34 5.90 0.79
N LEU A 334 -18.41 6.52 1.51
CA LEU A 334 -18.00 6.06 2.84
C LEU A 334 -19.10 6.19 3.91
N ARG A 335 -20.01 7.15 3.76
CA ARG A 335 -21.19 7.29 4.63
C ARG A 335 -22.20 6.16 4.39
N GLN A 336 -22.46 5.82 3.13
CA GLN A 336 -23.33 4.69 2.76
C GLN A 336 -22.78 3.34 3.25
N GLU A 337 -21.46 3.18 3.25
CA GLU A 337 -20.78 2.00 3.81
C GLU A 337 -20.65 2.05 5.34
N GLY A 338 -21.09 3.13 5.97
CA GLY A 338 -21.15 3.28 7.43
C GLY A 338 -19.82 3.57 8.11
N TYR A 339 -18.76 3.95 7.38
CA TYR A 339 -17.47 4.35 7.97
C TYR A 339 -17.49 5.77 8.52
N ILE A 340 -18.30 6.64 7.89
CA ILE A 340 -18.50 8.04 8.29
C ILE A 340 -19.96 8.19 8.72
N LEU A 341 -20.20 8.71 9.92
CA LEU A 341 -21.55 9.05 10.41
C LEU A 341 -21.99 10.43 9.93
N GLY A 342 -21.03 11.36 9.84
CA GLY A 342 -21.26 12.73 9.38
C GLY A 342 -19.98 13.40 8.91
N ALA A 343 -20.11 14.37 8.01
CA ALA A 343 -19.01 15.21 7.58
C ALA A 343 -19.53 16.62 7.27
N GLN A 344 -18.82 17.64 7.76
CA GLN A 344 -19.19 19.04 7.53
C GLN A 344 -17.96 19.92 7.26
N GLU A 345 -18.13 20.88 6.36
CA GLU A 345 -17.10 21.89 6.10
C GLU A 345 -17.16 22.97 7.18
N LEU A 346 -16.03 23.22 7.83
CA LEU A 346 -15.86 24.25 8.83
C LEU A 346 -15.13 25.46 8.24
N PRO A 347 -15.57 26.69 8.55
CA PRO A 347 -14.82 27.89 8.20
C PRO A 347 -13.54 27.90 9.03
N GLY A 348 -12.37 27.80 8.39
CA GLY A 348 -11.10 27.86 9.10
C GLY A 348 -10.49 29.26 9.14
N LYS A 349 -9.46 29.41 9.98
CA LYS A 349 -8.69 30.64 10.12
C LYS A 349 -7.99 30.96 8.79
N LYS A 350 -7.95 32.25 8.39
CA LYS A 350 -7.28 32.73 7.16
C LYS A 350 -7.82 32.15 5.83
N LYS A 351 -9.13 31.84 5.72
CA LYS A 351 -9.79 31.29 4.51
C LYS A 351 -9.39 29.86 4.12
N ILE A 352 -8.66 29.14 4.96
CA ILE A 352 -8.38 27.71 4.74
C ILE A 352 -9.56 26.94 5.32
N THR A 353 -10.37 26.28 4.48
CA THR A 353 -11.48 25.47 4.98
C THR A 353 -10.99 24.13 5.51
N SER A 354 -11.63 23.64 6.57
CA SER A 354 -11.37 22.31 7.13
C SER A 354 -12.63 21.46 7.01
N VAL A 355 -12.49 20.15 7.01
CA VAL A 355 -13.62 19.22 7.08
C VAL A 355 -13.54 18.50 8.41
N GLN A 356 -14.63 18.56 9.16
CA GLN A 356 -14.81 17.72 10.34
C GLN A 356 -15.53 16.44 9.90
N PHE A 357 -14.93 15.30 10.23
CA PHE A 357 -15.51 13.98 10.07
C PHE A 357 -15.92 13.43 11.43
N GLN A 358 -17.07 12.78 11.49
CA GLN A 358 -17.48 11.92 12.57
C GLN A 358 -17.32 10.47 12.10
N LEU A 359 -16.32 9.77 12.62
CA LEU A 359 -16.05 8.38 12.27
C LEU A 359 -16.95 7.42 13.05
N ASN A 360 -17.29 6.29 12.42
CA ASN A 360 -17.98 5.19 13.10
C ASN A 360 -16.95 4.28 13.78
N SER A 361 -16.88 4.33 15.11
CA SER A 361 -15.95 3.54 15.92
C SER A 361 -16.24 2.03 15.90
N ASP A 362 -17.42 1.60 15.43
CA ASP A 362 -17.71 0.18 15.18
C ASP A 362 -17.00 -0.32 13.93
N LYS A 363 -16.74 0.57 12.96
CA LYS A 363 -16.13 0.22 11.67
C LYS A 363 -14.65 0.58 11.56
N LEU A 364 -14.23 1.65 12.22
CA LEU A 364 -12.87 2.15 12.19
C LEU A 364 -12.54 2.83 13.53
N ARG A 365 -11.64 2.22 14.32
CA ARG A 365 -11.21 2.82 15.59
C ARG A 365 -9.74 2.59 15.88
N CYS A 366 -9.11 3.59 16.50
CA CYS A 366 -7.78 3.42 17.06
C CYS A 366 -7.89 2.53 18.31
N HIS A 367 -6.94 1.63 18.46
CA HIS A 367 -6.65 1.07 19.77
C HIS A 367 -5.40 1.82 20.26
N ASP A 368 -5.52 2.56 21.35
CA ASP A 368 -4.38 3.07 22.09
C ASP A 368 -4.48 2.48 23.50
N LYS A 369 -3.34 2.06 24.07
CA LYS A 369 -3.34 1.64 25.49
C LYS A 369 -3.70 2.87 26.34
N PRO A 370 -4.56 2.70 27.36
CA PRO A 370 -4.73 3.71 28.41
C PRO A 370 -3.42 4.00 29.14
#